data_AF-A0A4Q9H480-F1
#
_entry.id   AF-A0A4Q9H480-F1
#
_cell.length_a   1.000
_cell.length_b   1.000
_cell.length_c   1.000
_cell.angle_alpha   90.00
_cell.angle_beta   90.00
_cell.angle_gamma   90.00
#
_symmetry.space_group_name_H-M   'P 1'
#
loop_
_entity.id
_entity.type
_entity.pdbx_description
1 polymer ?
#
loop_
_entity_poly.entity_id
_entity_poly.type
_entity_poly.pdbx_seq_one_letter_code
_entity_poly.pdbx_strand_id
1 'polypeptide(L)'
;MKHQILGLSLAAGMGMLHAAASATPFTINTGVDFGSNGSTTTSAANSLGYSGTLSTIGYQGSPYTVGTEVIESNRTTQLNNLGFVSGVNQNILGTQLQIASGATSSALPNVGQLDIDTINSPVSPFDSNGFISASTAAGTIPSLYSLVPGSWGLTYDYTFKGSVVSADGLVNYTSGDITVYFVNATVSKKVLGLTVQNTVNGINNQDISGVLNFSGMSASELAFAQQFWTDVSPNGMNFYDKWLADPLAITWLLSNNVKPATPTDEQLFNGTGDADGKPWMFRQATMNGFLSFNVPEPGSVALIGLALAGLGLATRRRQQA
;
A
#
# COMPACT_ATOMS: atom_id res chain seq x y z
N MET A 1 -49.07 -25.86 -12.06
CA MET A 1 -48.16 -26.17 -10.93
C MET A 1 -46.77 -25.71 -11.33
N LYS A 2 -46.18 -24.82 -10.54
CA LYS A 2 -45.02 -23.99 -10.89
C LYS A 2 -43.72 -24.82 -10.79
N HIS A 3 -42.89 -24.77 -11.84
CA HIS A 3 -41.53 -25.30 -11.83
C HIS A 3 -40.64 -24.39 -10.97
N GLN A 4 -40.12 -24.93 -9.86
CA GLN A 4 -39.06 -24.30 -9.09
C GLN A 4 -37.71 -24.71 -9.69
N ILE A 5 -37.04 -23.72 -10.29
CA ILE A 5 -35.64 -23.78 -10.67
C ILE A 5 -34.85 -23.56 -9.38
N LEU A 6 -34.20 -24.61 -8.86
CA LEU A 6 -33.16 -24.45 -7.85
C LEU A 6 -31.92 -23.86 -8.54
N GLY A 7 -31.64 -22.59 -8.24
CA GLY A 7 -30.42 -21.92 -8.62
C GLY A 7 -29.23 -22.52 -7.88
N LEU A 8 -28.34 -23.15 -8.65
CA LEU A 8 -27.02 -23.57 -8.22
C LEU A 8 -26.16 -22.31 -8.03
N SER A 9 -26.09 -21.76 -6.82
CA SER A 9 -25.15 -20.68 -6.50
C SER A 9 -23.74 -21.26 -6.40
N LEU A 10 -23.00 -21.18 -7.50
CA LEU A 10 -21.57 -21.41 -7.52
C LEU A 10 -20.90 -20.30 -6.71
N ALA A 11 -20.68 -20.54 -5.41
CA ALA A 11 -19.79 -19.74 -4.60
C ALA A 11 -18.37 -19.98 -5.10
N ALA A 12 -17.96 -19.19 -6.10
CA ALA A 12 -16.56 -19.05 -6.47
C ALA A 12 -15.86 -18.25 -5.37
N GLY A 13 -15.58 -18.94 -4.25
CA GLY A 13 -14.54 -18.53 -3.32
C GLY A 13 -13.21 -18.65 -4.05
N MET A 14 -12.80 -17.60 -4.75
CA MET A 14 -11.43 -17.42 -5.20
C MET A 14 -10.56 -17.22 -3.95
N GLY A 15 -10.26 -18.32 -3.27
CA GLY A 15 -9.09 -18.39 -2.42
C GLY A 15 -7.89 -18.28 -3.34
N MET A 16 -7.33 -17.08 -3.47
CA MET A 16 -6.02 -16.90 -4.07
C MET A 16 -5.03 -17.66 -3.19
N LEU A 17 -4.67 -18.86 -3.64
CA LEU A 17 -3.50 -19.57 -3.13
C LEU A 17 -2.30 -18.66 -3.41
N HIS A 18 -1.79 -18.03 -2.35
CA HIS A 18 -0.54 -17.29 -2.36
C HIS A 18 0.58 -18.31 -2.60
N ALA A 19 0.81 -18.68 -3.86
CA ALA A 19 2.13 -19.14 -4.25
C ALA A 19 3.06 -17.95 -3.98
N ALA A 20 4.10 -18.17 -3.18
CA ALA A 20 5.11 -17.17 -2.89
C ALA A 20 5.71 -16.67 -4.21
N ALA A 21 5.15 -15.59 -4.74
CA ALA A 21 5.63 -14.98 -5.95
C ALA A 21 6.89 -14.21 -5.59
N SER A 22 7.99 -14.53 -6.28
CA SER A 22 9.19 -13.70 -6.25
C SER A 22 8.80 -12.30 -6.71
N ALA A 23 9.10 -11.29 -5.92
CA ALA A 23 8.85 -9.90 -6.29
C ALA A 23 9.49 -9.60 -7.65
N THR A 24 8.72 -9.07 -8.59
CA THR A 24 9.20 -8.73 -9.93
C THR A 24 10.04 -7.45 -9.85
N PRO A 25 11.27 -7.45 -10.39
CA PRO A 25 12.07 -6.24 -10.44
C PRO A 25 11.43 -5.18 -11.33
N PHE A 26 11.45 -3.93 -10.88
CA PHE A 26 10.93 -2.77 -11.60
C PHE A 26 11.93 -1.63 -11.58
N THR A 27 11.81 -0.71 -12.54
CA THR A 27 12.50 0.59 -12.54
C THR A 27 11.47 1.72 -12.47
N ILE A 28 11.93 2.87 -11.97
CA ILE A 28 11.16 4.10 -11.95
C ILE A 28 11.73 5.07 -12.98
N ASN A 29 10.89 5.61 -13.86
CA ASN A 29 11.26 6.68 -14.78
C ASN A 29 10.55 7.98 -14.38
N THR A 30 11.32 8.95 -13.90
CA THR A 30 10.81 10.24 -13.42
C THR A 30 10.60 11.25 -14.55
N GLY A 31 10.98 10.90 -15.78
CA GLY A 31 10.98 11.80 -16.94
C GLY A 31 11.99 12.94 -16.86
N VAL A 32 12.80 13.01 -15.80
CA VAL A 32 13.79 14.06 -15.56
C VAL A 32 15.12 13.43 -15.15
N ASP A 33 16.20 13.84 -15.80
CA ASP A 33 17.55 13.43 -15.45
C ASP A 33 18.07 14.33 -14.32
N PHE A 34 17.76 13.93 -13.09
CA PHE A 34 18.17 14.66 -11.88
C PHE A 34 19.68 14.58 -11.64
N GLY A 35 20.37 13.57 -12.18
CA GLY A 35 21.81 13.38 -12.05
C GLY A 35 22.66 14.01 -13.13
N SER A 36 22.04 14.57 -14.17
CA SER A 36 22.74 14.99 -15.39
C SER A 36 23.65 13.87 -15.95
N ASN A 37 23.24 12.61 -15.76
CA ASN A 37 24.01 11.41 -16.17
C ASN A 37 23.49 10.81 -17.49
N GLY A 38 22.52 11.46 -18.14
CA GLY A 38 21.87 11.02 -19.37
C GLY A 38 20.74 10.02 -19.16
N SER A 39 20.32 9.76 -17.90
CA SER A 39 19.26 8.81 -17.58
C SER A 39 18.18 9.43 -16.70
N THR A 40 16.92 9.18 -17.04
CA THR A 40 15.74 9.55 -16.22
C THR A 40 15.25 8.38 -15.36
N THR A 41 15.95 7.25 -15.40
CA THR A 41 15.50 5.96 -14.86
C THR A 41 16.37 5.52 -13.68
N THR A 42 15.76 4.96 -12.65
CA THR A 42 16.45 4.36 -11.49
C THR A 42 17.10 3.02 -11.84
N SER A 43 17.94 2.51 -10.94
CA SER A 43 18.27 1.08 -10.91
C SER A 43 17.02 0.22 -10.69
N ALA A 44 17.13 -1.06 -11.04
CA ALA A 44 16.09 -2.05 -10.76
C ALA A 44 15.96 -2.26 -9.25
N ALA A 45 14.72 -2.32 -8.76
CA ALA A 45 14.37 -2.61 -7.38
C ALA A 45 13.25 -3.65 -7.33
N ASN A 46 13.19 -4.41 -6.24
CA ASN A 46 12.16 -5.45 -6.04
C ASN A 46 11.11 -5.03 -5.01
N SER A 47 11.34 -3.92 -4.32
CA SER A 47 10.46 -3.44 -3.25
C SER A 47 10.63 -1.94 -3.01
N LEU A 48 9.60 -1.35 -2.42
CA LEU A 48 9.58 0.00 -1.85
C LEU A 48 9.48 -0.16 -0.33
N GLY A 49 10.51 0.19 0.42
CA GLY A 49 10.47 0.13 1.88
C GLY A 49 10.18 1.49 2.52
N TYR A 50 9.69 1.43 3.76
CA TYR A 50 9.38 2.59 4.59
C TYR A 50 9.57 2.25 6.07
N SER A 51 9.95 3.25 6.86
CA SER A 51 10.14 3.11 8.30
C SER A 51 9.66 4.34 9.06
N GLY A 52 9.31 4.15 10.33
CA GLY A 52 8.90 5.24 11.22
C GLY A 52 7.57 5.91 10.85
N THR A 53 6.77 5.29 9.96
CA THR A 53 5.47 5.82 9.55
C THR A 53 4.50 5.82 10.71
N LEU A 54 3.81 6.94 10.92
CA LEU A 54 2.74 7.04 11.90
C LEU A 54 1.43 6.51 11.30
N SER A 55 0.83 5.55 11.97
CA SER A 55 -0.48 5.00 11.65
C SER A 55 -1.49 5.42 12.71
N THR A 56 -2.66 5.86 12.27
CA THR A 56 -3.79 6.14 13.15
C THR A 56 -4.88 5.13 12.89
N ILE A 57 -5.25 4.39 13.93
CA ILE A 57 -6.25 3.32 13.87
C ILE A 57 -7.45 3.76 14.68
N GLY A 58 -8.60 3.82 14.03
CA GLY A 58 -9.91 4.08 14.63
C GLY A 58 -10.75 2.80 14.72
N TYR A 59 -11.40 2.61 15.86
CA TYR A 59 -12.32 1.52 16.16
C TYR A 59 -13.72 2.12 16.43
N GLN A 60 -14.75 1.65 15.75
CA GLN A 60 -16.13 2.09 16.01
C GLN A 60 -16.69 1.36 17.24
N GLY A 61 -16.20 1.74 18.42
CA GLY A 61 -16.46 1.07 19.70
C GLY A 61 -15.21 0.39 20.27
N SER A 62 -15.40 -0.68 21.05
CA SER A 62 -14.30 -1.35 21.75
C SER A 62 -13.43 -2.17 20.79
N PRO A 63 -12.09 -2.02 20.83
CA PRO A 63 -11.18 -2.84 20.03
C PRO A 63 -11.11 -4.30 20.50
N TYR A 64 -11.65 -4.63 21.66
CA TYR A 64 -11.63 -6.00 22.21
C TYR A 64 -12.90 -6.80 21.83
N THR A 65 -13.82 -6.19 21.07
CA THR A 65 -15.03 -6.83 20.59
C THR A 65 -14.82 -7.32 19.15
N VAL A 66 -14.96 -8.63 18.93
CA VAL A 66 -14.93 -9.21 17.58
C VAL A 66 -16.04 -8.62 16.73
N GLY A 67 -15.71 -8.22 15.50
CA GLY A 67 -16.62 -7.59 14.56
C GLY A 67 -16.66 -6.06 14.65
N THR A 68 -15.97 -5.43 15.61
CA THR A 68 -15.83 -3.97 15.64
C THR A 68 -15.23 -3.46 14.33
N GLU A 69 -15.88 -2.47 13.71
CA GLU A 69 -15.40 -1.82 12.49
C GLU A 69 -14.08 -1.09 12.78
N VAL A 70 -13.11 -1.26 11.89
CA VAL A 70 -11.79 -0.62 11.99
C VAL A 70 -11.48 0.17 10.73
N ILE A 71 -11.00 1.39 10.92
CA ILE A 71 -10.42 2.22 9.87
C ILE A 71 -9.02 2.63 10.29
N GLU A 72 -8.02 2.26 9.50
CA GLU A 72 -6.63 2.70 9.66
C GLU A 72 -6.28 3.67 8.53
N SER A 73 -5.72 4.83 8.84
CA SER A 73 -5.40 5.82 7.81
C SER A 73 -4.34 6.82 8.25
N ASN A 74 -3.64 7.36 7.25
CA ASN A 74 -2.81 8.56 7.37
C ASN A 74 -3.47 9.81 6.77
N ARG A 75 -4.68 9.70 6.20
CA ARG A 75 -5.39 10.79 5.54
C ARG A 75 -6.09 11.68 6.56
N THR A 76 -5.64 12.93 6.66
CA THR A 76 -6.24 13.93 7.55
C THR A 76 -7.75 14.08 7.37
N THR A 77 -8.24 14.11 6.13
CA THR A 77 -9.67 14.25 5.85
C THR A 77 -10.48 13.06 6.37
N GLN A 78 -9.97 11.83 6.17
CA GLN A 78 -10.61 10.62 6.68
C GLN A 78 -10.63 10.61 8.21
N LEU A 79 -9.48 10.91 8.85
CA LEU A 79 -9.37 10.93 10.31
C LEU A 79 -10.27 11.99 10.96
N ASN A 80 -10.32 13.20 10.38
CA ASN A 80 -11.19 14.27 10.86
C ASN A 80 -12.68 13.88 10.75
N ASN A 81 -13.07 13.19 9.68
CA ASN A 81 -14.46 12.73 9.50
C ASN A 81 -14.88 11.69 10.54
N LEU A 82 -13.93 10.98 11.15
CA LEU A 82 -14.18 10.02 12.23
C LEU A 82 -14.12 10.65 13.62
N GLY A 83 -13.83 11.95 13.71
CA GLY A 83 -13.69 12.66 14.98
C GLY A 83 -12.34 12.46 15.66
N PHE A 84 -11.28 12.16 14.92
CA PHE A 84 -9.92 12.17 15.46
C PHE A 84 -9.51 13.58 15.87
N VAL A 85 -9.00 13.74 17.10
CA VAL A 85 -8.52 15.03 17.61
C VAL A 85 -7.06 14.88 18.04
N SER A 86 -6.19 15.64 17.39
CA SER A 86 -4.77 15.74 17.76
C SER A 86 -4.61 16.55 19.05
N GLY A 87 -3.74 16.11 19.96
CA GLY A 87 -3.34 16.86 21.16
C GLY A 87 -3.43 16.14 22.48
N VAL A 88 -3.42 16.93 23.56
CA VAL A 88 -3.57 16.39 24.92
C VAL A 88 -4.98 15.83 25.02
N ASN A 89 -5.09 14.50 24.91
CA ASN A 89 -6.31 13.75 25.14
C ASN A 89 -6.20 13.04 26.49
N GLN A 90 -7.30 12.47 26.97
CA GLN A 90 -7.26 11.48 28.05
C GLN A 90 -7.39 10.10 27.42
N ASN A 91 -6.52 9.17 27.80
CA ASN A 91 -6.74 7.78 27.48
C ASN A 91 -7.95 7.25 28.27
N ILE A 92 -8.39 6.03 27.95
CA ILE A 92 -9.56 5.43 28.61
C ILE A 92 -9.34 5.11 30.10
N LEU A 93 -8.09 5.15 30.58
CA LEU A 93 -7.73 5.05 32.00
C LEU A 93 -7.74 6.42 32.72
N GLY A 94 -8.07 7.51 32.02
CA GLY A 94 -8.08 8.87 32.58
C GLY A 94 -6.70 9.53 32.71
N THR A 95 -5.65 8.92 32.15
CA THR A 95 -4.31 9.48 32.11
C THR A 95 -4.15 10.39 30.89
N GLN A 96 -3.41 11.48 31.03
CA GLN A 96 -3.09 12.33 29.88
C GLN A 96 -2.29 11.53 28.85
N LEU A 97 -2.83 11.46 27.64
CA LEU A 97 -2.20 10.89 26.48
C LEU A 97 -1.90 12.03 25.52
N GLN A 98 -0.62 12.30 25.32
CA GLN A 98 -0.18 13.21 24.28
C GLN A 98 -0.32 12.49 22.95
N ILE A 99 -1.50 12.60 22.34
CA ILE A 99 -1.61 12.48 20.90
C ILE A 99 -0.89 13.71 20.39
N ALA A 100 0.06 13.57 19.49
CA ALA A 100 0.81 14.75 19.08
C ALA A 100 -0.19 15.86 18.66
N SER A 101 0.09 17.12 18.97
CA SER A 101 -0.67 18.29 18.51
C SER A 101 0.28 19.38 18.15
N GLY A 102 -0.01 20.06 17.06
CA GLY A 102 0.59 21.35 16.78
C GLY A 102 0.45 21.68 15.30
N ALA A 103 0.19 22.94 15.01
CA ALA A 103 0.00 23.52 13.67
C ALA A 103 1.26 23.49 12.76
N THR A 104 2.17 22.54 13.03
CA THR A 104 3.33 22.09 12.24
C THR A 104 3.40 20.56 12.40
N SER A 105 2.30 19.91 12.01
CA SER A 105 1.80 18.58 12.44
C SER A 105 2.84 17.46 12.54
N SER A 106 3.19 17.10 13.77
CA SER A 106 3.90 15.85 14.13
C SER A 106 2.94 14.74 14.60
N ALA A 107 1.66 14.85 14.24
CA ALA A 107 0.52 14.17 14.86
C ALA A 107 -0.42 13.53 13.86
N LEU A 108 -0.69 14.30 12.82
CA LEU A 108 -0.85 13.76 11.49
C LEU A 108 0.55 13.32 11.07
N PRO A 109 0.69 12.19 10.37
CA PRO A 109 1.97 11.77 9.85
C PRO A 109 2.59 12.97 9.12
N ASN A 110 3.74 13.38 9.62
CA ASN A 110 4.50 14.43 8.97
C ASN A 110 5.02 13.88 7.65
N VAL A 111 5.47 14.79 6.81
CA VAL A 111 6.06 14.52 5.52
C VAL A 111 7.05 13.33 5.53
N GLY A 112 7.99 13.30 6.48
CA GLY A 112 8.96 12.21 6.62
C GLY A 112 8.40 10.87 7.10
N GLN A 113 7.20 10.86 7.66
CA GLN A 113 6.48 9.66 8.09
C GLN A 113 5.60 9.07 6.97
N LEU A 114 5.52 9.76 5.83
CA LEU A 114 4.75 9.35 4.65
C LEU A 114 5.65 8.92 3.49
N ASP A 115 6.95 8.85 3.72
CA ASP A 115 7.93 8.66 2.66
C ASP A 115 8.28 7.18 2.47
N ILE A 116 8.51 6.82 1.22
CA ILE A 116 9.26 5.62 0.89
C ILE A 116 10.72 5.98 1.14
N ASP A 117 11.36 5.36 2.11
CA ASP A 117 12.73 5.71 2.51
C ASP A 117 13.79 4.79 1.90
N THR A 118 13.34 3.72 1.25
CA THR A 118 14.20 2.68 0.70
C THR A 118 13.67 2.23 -0.65
N ILE A 119 14.29 2.77 -1.70
CA ILE A 119 14.35 2.13 -3.02
C ILE A 119 15.76 1.56 -3.09
N ASN A 120 15.88 0.27 -3.45
CA ASN A 120 17.16 -0.43 -3.54
C ASN A 120 18.22 0.50 -4.17
N SER A 121 19.19 0.94 -3.35
CA SER A 121 20.02 2.11 -3.67
C SER A 121 20.69 1.94 -5.03
N PRO A 122 20.92 3.03 -5.77
CA PRO A 122 21.76 2.96 -6.95
C PRO A 122 23.09 2.27 -6.63
N VAL A 123 23.57 1.46 -7.57
CA VAL A 123 24.81 0.67 -7.43
C VAL A 123 26.05 1.57 -7.27
N SER A 124 25.91 2.87 -7.58
CA SER A 124 26.95 3.88 -7.50
C SER A 124 26.53 5.05 -6.59
N PRO A 125 27.42 5.56 -5.71
CA PRO A 125 27.17 6.76 -4.92
C PRO A 125 27.06 8.06 -5.76
N PHE A 126 27.26 7.98 -7.07
CA PHE A 126 27.12 9.10 -8.02
C PHE A 126 25.85 9.06 -8.87
N ASP A 127 25.03 8.01 -8.75
CA ASP A 127 23.75 7.94 -9.45
C ASP A 127 22.71 8.76 -8.67
N SER A 128 22.43 9.98 -9.13
CA SER A 128 21.43 10.88 -8.53
C SER A 128 19.97 10.52 -8.90
N ASN A 129 19.72 9.32 -9.46
CA ASN A 129 18.40 8.83 -9.80
C ASN A 129 17.81 8.06 -8.61
N GLY A 130 17.31 8.81 -7.62
CA GLY A 130 16.76 8.28 -6.38
C GLY A 130 17.03 9.26 -5.24
N PHE A 131 16.38 9.05 -4.10
CA PHE A 131 16.52 9.87 -2.89
C PHE A 131 17.99 10.26 -2.67
N ILE A 132 18.33 11.54 -2.89
CA ILE A 132 19.66 12.00 -2.55
C ILE A 132 19.70 11.95 -1.03
N SER A 133 20.56 11.11 -0.46
CA SER A 133 20.83 11.12 0.97
C SER A 133 21.20 12.55 1.32
N ALA A 134 20.31 13.27 1.99
CA ALA A 134 20.76 14.38 2.79
C ALA A 134 21.70 13.74 3.80
N SER A 135 23.01 13.86 3.57
CA SER A 135 24.00 13.60 4.58
C SER A 135 23.84 14.67 5.65
N THR A 136 22.82 14.51 6.48
CA THR A 136 22.68 15.22 7.73
C THR A 136 22.56 14.15 8.78
N ALA A 137 23.41 14.28 9.80
CA ALA A 137 23.57 13.39 10.93
C ALA A 137 22.30 12.61 11.32
N ALA A 138 22.49 11.34 11.70
CA ALA A 138 21.47 10.44 12.20
C ALA A 138 20.33 11.18 12.93
N GLY A 139 19.12 11.13 12.35
CA GLY A 139 17.90 11.63 12.99
C GLY A 139 17.25 12.86 12.38
N THR A 140 17.66 13.36 11.21
CA THR A 140 16.92 14.44 10.52
C THR A 140 16.47 14.00 9.13
N ILE A 141 15.18 13.73 8.99
CA ILE A 141 14.52 13.45 7.69
C ILE A 141 14.38 14.79 6.95
N PRO A 142 14.72 14.89 5.64
CA PRO A 142 14.53 16.13 4.88
C PRO A 142 13.04 16.50 4.84
N SER A 143 12.70 17.76 5.11
CA SER A 143 11.35 18.23 4.81
C SER A 143 11.16 18.26 3.30
N LEU A 144 10.13 17.57 2.77
CA LEU A 144 9.78 17.51 1.32
C LEU A 144 9.55 18.88 0.66
N TYR A 145 9.55 19.99 1.40
CA TYR A 145 9.47 21.35 0.83
C TYR A 145 10.82 22.05 0.71
N SER A 146 11.91 21.43 1.16
CA SER A 146 13.28 21.87 0.95
C SER A 146 14.10 20.78 0.24
N LEU A 147 13.47 20.06 -0.70
CA LEU A 147 14.24 19.29 -1.66
C LEU A 147 15.19 20.25 -2.37
N VAL A 148 16.50 20.01 -2.21
CA VAL A 148 17.53 20.72 -2.95
C VAL A 148 17.16 20.66 -4.44
N PRO A 149 17.19 21.79 -5.18
CA PRO A 149 16.97 21.76 -6.62
C PRO A 149 17.77 20.62 -7.26
N GLY A 150 17.09 19.66 -7.88
CA GLY A 150 17.69 18.42 -8.36
C GLY A 150 17.30 17.13 -7.61
N SER A 151 16.38 17.19 -6.63
CA SER A 151 15.93 15.99 -5.88
C SER A 151 14.47 15.63 -6.15
N TRP A 152 14.12 14.36 -5.96
CA TRP A 152 12.75 13.83 -5.99
C TRP A 152 12.57 12.73 -4.95
N GLY A 153 11.31 12.40 -4.65
CA GLY A 153 10.95 11.31 -3.75
C GLY A 153 9.56 10.75 -4.04
N LEU A 154 9.17 9.77 -3.24
CA LEU A 154 7.83 9.20 -3.24
C LEU A 154 7.21 9.33 -1.85
N THR A 155 5.94 9.71 -1.83
CA THR A 155 5.11 9.76 -0.63
C THR A 155 3.78 9.05 -0.88
N TYR A 156 2.98 8.74 0.15
CA TYR A 156 1.74 8.00 -0.02
C TYR A 156 0.64 8.38 0.96
N ASP A 157 -0.61 8.22 0.49
CA ASP A 157 -1.80 8.25 1.32
C ASP A 157 -2.46 6.87 1.31
N TYR A 158 -2.99 6.42 2.44
CA TYR A 158 -3.72 5.17 2.52
C TYR A 158 -4.96 5.24 3.43
N THR A 159 -5.88 4.32 3.19
CA THR A 159 -6.99 4.01 4.08
C THR A 159 -7.23 2.52 4.02
N PHE A 160 -7.14 1.83 5.15
CA PHE A 160 -7.52 0.44 5.29
C PHE A 160 -8.81 0.33 6.09
N LYS A 161 -9.69 -0.57 5.65
CA LYS A 161 -10.98 -0.81 6.29
C LYS A 161 -11.14 -2.30 6.55
N GLY A 162 -11.58 -2.61 7.76
CA GLY A 162 -11.61 -3.98 8.24
C GLY A 162 -12.44 -4.14 9.48
N SER A 163 -12.21 -5.25 10.17
CA SER A 163 -12.84 -5.52 11.46
C SER A 163 -11.90 -6.25 12.41
N VAL A 164 -12.19 -6.12 13.70
CA VAL A 164 -11.52 -6.90 14.74
C VAL A 164 -11.90 -8.38 14.60
N VAL A 165 -10.91 -9.27 14.52
CA VAL A 165 -11.10 -10.72 14.34
C VAL A 165 -10.74 -11.55 15.57
N SER A 166 -10.20 -10.93 16.63
CA SER A 166 -9.92 -11.59 17.90
C SER A 166 -10.17 -10.65 19.08
N ALA A 167 -10.40 -11.22 20.26
CA ALA A 167 -10.59 -10.43 21.49
C ALA A 167 -9.33 -9.64 21.89
N ASP A 168 -8.16 -9.99 21.36
CA ASP A 168 -6.89 -9.29 21.60
C ASP A 168 -6.73 -8.04 20.72
N GLY A 169 -7.74 -7.69 19.91
CA GLY A 169 -7.73 -6.51 19.04
C GLY A 169 -6.98 -6.69 17.73
N LEU A 170 -6.71 -7.94 17.31
CA LEU A 170 -6.21 -8.24 15.97
C LEU A 170 -7.21 -7.80 14.90
N VAL A 171 -6.73 -7.14 13.85
CA VAL A 171 -7.56 -6.56 12.79
C VAL A 171 -7.32 -7.30 11.48
N ASN A 172 -8.38 -7.55 10.71
CA ASN A 172 -8.29 -8.02 9.33
C ASN A 172 -8.82 -6.94 8.38
N TYR A 173 -7.97 -6.41 7.50
CA TYR A 173 -8.38 -5.45 6.46
C TYR A 173 -8.86 -6.18 5.21
N THR A 174 -10.08 -5.86 4.79
CA THR A 174 -10.75 -6.50 3.64
C THR A 174 -10.98 -5.54 2.50
N SER A 175 -10.76 -4.24 2.72
CA SER A 175 -10.88 -3.21 1.69
C SER A 175 -10.04 -1.98 2.07
N GLY A 176 -9.92 -1.06 1.13
CA GLY A 176 -9.08 0.12 1.30
C GLY A 176 -8.27 0.40 0.06
N ASP A 177 -7.46 1.44 0.16
CA ASP A 177 -6.63 1.90 -0.93
C ASP A 177 -5.35 2.56 -0.44
N ILE A 178 -4.31 2.48 -1.27
CA ILE A 178 -3.06 3.22 -1.12
C ILE A 178 -2.87 4.00 -2.42
N THR A 179 -2.54 5.27 -2.32
CA THR A 179 -2.17 6.13 -3.44
C THR A 179 -0.74 6.59 -3.22
N VAL A 180 0.14 6.34 -4.20
CA VAL A 180 1.54 6.80 -4.18
C VAL A 180 1.67 8.01 -5.08
N TYR A 181 2.41 9.00 -4.59
CA TYR A 181 2.68 10.25 -5.26
C TYR A 181 4.18 10.39 -5.51
N PHE A 182 4.52 10.84 -6.71
CA PHE A 182 5.83 11.41 -6.99
C PHE A 182 5.84 12.86 -6.53
N VAL A 183 6.91 13.25 -5.86
CA VAL A 183 7.13 14.61 -5.36
C VAL A 183 8.51 15.11 -5.73
N ASN A 184 8.57 16.36 -6.18
CA ASN A 184 9.82 17.12 -6.31
C ASN A 184 9.60 18.56 -5.80
N ALA A 185 10.59 19.43 -5.98
CA ALA A 185 10.52 20.82 -5.49
C ALA A 185 9.33 21.65 -6.04
N THR A 186 8.71 21.24 -7.15
CA THR A 186 7.69 22.04 -7.87
C THR A 186 6.39 21.29 -8.17
N VAL A 187 6.36 19.96 -8.08
CA VAL A 187 5.27 19.12 -8.56
C VAL A 187 4.99 17.97 -7.58
N SER A 188 3.70 17.69 -7.38
CA SER A 188 3.20 16.44 -6.81
C SER A 188 2.21 15.81 -7.79
N LYS A 189 2.41 14.53 -8.13
CA LYS A 189 1.56 13.77 -9.06
C LYS A 189 1.30 12.37 -8.56
N LYS A 190 0.06 11.88 -8.70
CA LYS A 190 -0.24 10.46 -8.52
C LYS A 190 0.52 9.62 -9.54
N VAL A 191 1.19 8.57 -9.07
CA VAL A 191 1.94 7.64 -9.91
C VAL A 191 1.52 6.20 -9.74
N LEU A 192 0.78 5.87 -8.68
CA LEU A 192 0.29 4.53 -8.43
C LEU A 192 -0.96 4.57 -7.56
N GLY A 193 -1.94 3.75 -7.87
CA GLY A 193 -3.02 3.39 -6.95
C GLY A 193 -3.00 1.89 -6.67
N LEU A 194 -3.36 1.51 -5.46
CA LEU A 194 -3.42 0.14 -4.99
C LEU A 194 -4.75 -0.06 -4.29
N THR A 195 -5.44 -1.15 -4.60
CA THR A 195 -6.70 -1.52 -3.96
C THR A 195 -6.49 -2.76 -3.12
N VAL A 196 -6.81 -2.67 -1.83
CA VAL A 196 -6.70 -3.76 -0.86
C VAL A 196 -7.75 -4.81 -1.17
N GLN A 197 -7.34 -6.08 -1.12
CA GLN A 197 -8.26 -7.23 -1.26
C GLN A 197 -8.28 -8.11 -0.02
N ASN A 198 -7.15 -8.26 0.67
CA ASN A 198 -7.04 -9.18 1.79
C ASN A 198 -5.92 -8.78 2.74
N THR A 199 -5.99 -9.33 3.96
CA THR A 199 -4.91 -9.30 4.93
C THR A 199 -4.65 -10.71 5.47
N VAL A 200 -3.38 -11.02 5.70
CA VAL A 200 -2.92 -12.19 6.44
C VAL A 200 -2.19 -11.70 7.68
N ASN A 201 -2.66 -12.14 8.85
CA ASN A 201 -2.08 -11.74 10.12
C ASN A 201 -1.07 -12.79 10.60
N GLY A 202 0.18 -12.38 10.78
CA GLY A 202 1.23 -13.13 11.48
C GLY A 202 1.40 -12.66 12.92
N ILE A 203 2.25 -13.37 13.68
CA ILE A 203 2.45 -13.12 15.13
C ILE A 203 3.04 -11.71 15.41
N ASN A 204 3.77 -11.12 14.46
CA ASN A 204 4.40 -9.79 14.59
C ASN A 204 4.40 -8.97 13.28
N ASN A 205 3.68 -9.45 12.27
CA ASN A 205 3.69 -8.86 10.94
C ASN A 205 2.28 -8.98 10.36
N GLN A 206 1.86 -7.96 9.65
CA GLN A 206 0.62 -7.94 8.91
C GLN A 206 0.97 -7.88 7.44
N ASP A 207 0.42 -8.80 6.67
CA ASP A 207 0.64 -8.89 5.23
C ASP A 207 -0.66 -8.48 4.54
N ILE A 208 -0.69 -7.27 3.96
CA ILE A 208 -1.83 -6.74 3.22
C ILE A 208 -1.55 -6.95 1.74
N SER A 209 -2.52 -7.48 1.00
CA SER A 209 -2.37 -7.77 -0.42
C SER A 209 -3.51 -7.20 -1.24
N GLY A 210 -3.24 -6.96 -2.52
CA GLY A 210 -4.26 -6.47 -3.43
C GLY A 210 -3.80 -6.36 -4.87
N VAL A 211 -4.51 -5.52 -5.62
CA VAL A 211 -4.27 -5.27 -7.04
C VAL A 211 -3.95 -3.80 -7.31
N LEU A 212 -3.30 -3.57 -8.44
CA LEU A 212 -2.96 -2.23 -8.92
C LEU A 212 -4.19 -1.54 -9.53
N ASN A 213 -4.31 -0.22 -9.37
CA ASN A 213 -5.38 0.58 -9.93
C ASN A 213 -4.89 1.96 -10.42
N PHE A 214 -5.01 2.24 -11.72
CA PHE A 214 -4.71 3.55 -12.31
C PHE A 214 -5.95 4.44 -12.54
N SER A 215 -7.14 3.97 -12.16
CA SER A 215 -8.38 4.76 -12.28
C SER A 215 -8.36 6.00 -11.37
N GLY A 216 -9.09 7.04 -11.75
CA GLY A 216 -9.24 8.25 -10.95
C GLY A 216 -8.04 9.22 -10.98
N MET A 217 -7.05 8.98 -11.83
CA MET A 217 -5.98 9.94 -12.14
C MET A 217 -6.45 10.98 -13.18
N SER A 218 -6.04 12.23 -13.03
CA SER A 218 -6.23 13.25 -14.08
C SER A 218 -5.42 12.90 -15.33
N ALA A 219 -5.77 13.49 -16.48
CA ALA A 219 -5.05 13.25 -17.73
C ALA A 219 -3.54 13.54 -17.61
N SER A 220 -3.16 14.58 -16.85
CA SER A 220 -1.76 14.97 -16.65
C SER A 220 -0.98 14.07 -15.69
N GLU A 221 -1.68 13.42 -14.76
CA GLU A 221 -1.12 12.41 -13.85
C GLU A 221 -0.99 11.08 -14.58
N LEU A 222 -2.02 10.68 -15.32
CA LEU A 222 -2.03 9.43 -16.07
C LEU A 222 -0.92 9.40 -17.12
N ALA A 223 -0.75 10.48 -17.89
CA ALA A 223 0.33 10.58 -18.88
C ALA A 223 1.73 10.45 -18.25
N PHE A 224 1.88 10.85 -16.99
CA PHE A 224 3.13 10.70 -16.25
C PHE A 224 3.28 9.27 -15.67
N ALA A 225 2.22 8.77 -15.02
CA ALA A 225 2.17 7.45 -14.40
C ALA A 225 2.38 6.29 -15.40
N GLN A 226 1.93 6.48 -16.65
CA GLN A 226 2.09 5.51 -17.75
C GLN A 226 3.54 5.07 -17.95
N GLN A 227 4.48 6.00 -17.85
CA GLN A 227 5.90 5.71 -18.07
C GLN A 227 6.64 5.50 -16.74
N PHE A 228 6.00 5.76 -15.61
CA PHE A 228 6.66 5.85 -14.32
C PHE A 228 7.16 4.50 -13.81
N TRP A 229 6.34 3.44 -13.90
CA TRP A 229 6.70 2.10 -13.42
C TRP A 229 6.93 1.14 -14.59
N THR A 230 8.15 0.63 -14.71
CA THR A 230 8.52 -0.30 -15.78
C THR A 230 8.98 -1.64 -15.23
N ASP A 231 8.43 -2.72 -15.75
CA ASP A 231 8.88 -4.09 -15.44
C ASP A 231 10.24 -4.33 -16.12
N VAL A 232 11.21 -4.88 -15.38
CA VAL A 232 12.56 -5.19 -15.88
C VAL A 232 12.58 -6.49 -16.71
N SER A 233 11.44 -7.16 -16.87
CA SER A 233 11.32 -8.34 -17.74
C SER A 233 11.78 -8.07 -19.18
N PRO A 234 12.12 -9.12 -19.96
CA PRO A 234 12.66 -8.98 -21.32
C PRO A 234 11.77 -8.17 -22.28
N ASN A 235 10.49 -8.03 -21.97
CA ASN A 235 9.52 -7.28 -22.77
C ASN A 235 9.39 -5.80 -22.36
N GLY A 236 9.96 -5.39 -21.22
CA GLY A 236 10.06 -3.98 -20.79
C GLY A 236 8.73 -3.23 -20.67
N MET A 237 7.60 -3.93 -20.56
CA MET A 237 6.29 -3.29 -20.54
C MET A 237 6.07 -2.53 -19.24
N ASN A 238 5.52 -1.32 -19.34
CA ASN A 238 5.15 -0.55 -18.16
C ASN A 238 3.95 -1.18 -17.43
N PHE A 239 3.80 -0.83 -16.15
CA PHE A 239 2.72 -1.39 -15.33
C PHE A 239 1.34 -0.97 -15.82
N TYR A 240 1.22 0.20 -16.46
CA TYR A 240 -0.04 0.70 -16.98
C TYR A 240 -0.56 -0.12 -18.16
N ASP A 241 0.29 -0.47 -19.12
CA ASP A 241 -0.08 -1.29 -20.27
C ASP A 241 -0.48 -2.71 -19.85
N LYS A 242 0.21 -3.26 -18.84
CA LYS A 242 -0.16 -4.53 -18.22
C LYS A 242 -1.51 -4.45 -17.51
N TRP A 243 -1.75 -3.37 -16.76
CA TRP A 243 -3.03 -3.12 -16.11
C TRP A 243 -4.18 -2.90 -17.11
N LEU A 244 -3.92 -2.24 -18.24
CA LEU A 244 -4.91 -2.10 -19.32
C LEU A 244 -5.25 -3.45 -19.97
N ALA A 245 -4.26 -4.33 -20.11
CA ALA A 245 -4.47 -5.67 -20.67
C ALA A 245 -5.25 -6.58 -19.70
N ASP A 246 -4.90 -6.54 -18.41
CA ASP A 246 -5.60 -7.25 -17.33
C ASP A 246 -5.48 -6.45 -16.01
N PRO A 247 -6.56 -5.80 -15.56
CA PRO A 247 -6.55 -4.99 -14.33
C PRO A 247 -6.23 -5.77 -13.06
N LEU A 248 -6.30 -7.11 -13.09
CA LEU A 248 -5.98 -7.98 -11.96
C LEU A 248 -4.61 -8.65 -12.08
N ALA A 249 -3.88 -8.41 -13.17
CA ALA A 249 -2.61 -9.09 -13.42
C ALA A 249 -1.55 -8.70 -12.37
N ILE A 250 -1.39 -7.41 -12.09
CA ILE A 250 -0.39 -6.95 -11.13
C ILE A 250 -0.97 -7.01 -9.73
N THR A 251 -0.43 -7.93 -8.94
CA THR A 251 -0.71 -8.04 -7.51
C THR A 251 0.42 -7.42 -6.70
N TRP A 252 0.10 -6.97 -5.49
CA TRP A 252 1.08 -6.41 -4.57
C TRP A 252 0.93 -7.01 -3.18
N LEU A 253 2.03 -6.97 -2.44
CA LEU A 253 2.13 -7.40 -1.06
C LEU A 253 2.83 -6.33 -0.24
N LEU A 254 2.13 -5.81 0.76
CA LEU A 254 2.64 -4.94 1.80
C LEU A 254 2.87 -5.78 3.05
N SER A 255 4.12 -5.97 3.43
CA SER A 255 4.50 -6.62 4.68
C SER A 255 4.86 -5.54 5.69
N ASN A 256 4.04 -5.35 6.72
CA ASN A 256 4.23 -4.30 7.70
C ASN A 256 4.18 -4.81 9.15
N ASN A 257 5.06 -4.28 9.97
CA ASN A 257 5.04 -4.44 11.41
C ASN A 257 4.39 -3.20 12.04
N VAL A 258 3.22 -3.40 12.66
CA VAL A 258 2.52 -2.37 13.44
C VAL A 258 2.97 -2.47 14.89
N LYS A 259 3.49 -1.38 15.45
CA LYS A 259 3.95 -1.32 16.84
C LYS A 259 3.20 -0.28 17.68
N PRO A 260 2.57 -0.70 18.78
CA PRO A 260 2.33 -2.11 19.17
C PRO A 260 1.30 -2.79 18.27
N ALA A 261 1.37 -4.11 18.16
CA ALA A 261 0.46 -4.87 17.31
C ALA A 261 -0.98 -4.83 17.85
N THR A 262 -1.14 -5.13 19.13
CA THR A 262 -2.42 -5.10 19.83
C THR A 262 -2.63 -3.77 20.55
N PRO A 263 -3.87 -3.26 20.60
CA PRO A 263 -4.21 -2.08 21.37
C PRO A 263 -4.08 -2.36 22.88
N THR A 264 -3.70 -1.33 23.65
CA THR A 264 -3.79 -1.34 25.12
C THR A 264 -4.58 -0.12 25.58
N ASP A 265 -5.20 -0.22 26.76
CA ASP A 265 -6.02 0.84 27.33
C ASP A 265 -5.25 2.16 27.56
N GLU A 266 -3.93 2.05 27.75
CA GLU A 266 -3.05 3.21 27.92
C GLU A 266 -2.90 4.06 26.65
N GLN A 267 -3.18 3.47 25.48
CA GLN A 267 -2.97 4.05 24.15
C GLN A 267 -4.28 4.47 23.47
N LEU A 268 -5.41 4.02 24.02
CA LEU A 268 -6.73 4.28 23.46
C LEU A 268 -7.29 5.57 24.03
N PHE A 269 -7.82 6.43 23.17
CA PHE A 269 -8.58 7.61 23.56
C PHE A 269 -9.88 7.70 22.77
N ASN A 270 -10.88 8.36 23.34
CA ASN A 270 -12.16 8.58 22.68
C ASN A 270 -12.05 9.80 21.77
N GLY A 271 -12.41 9.64 20.49
CA GLY A 271 -12.60 10.79 19.60
C GLY A 271 -13.92 11.49 19.85
N THR A 272 -14.19 12.53 19.05
CA THR A 272 -15.43 13.33 19.15
C THR A 272 -16.64 12.65 18.51
N GLY A 273 -16.43 11.51 17.85
CA GLY A 273 -17.43 10.81 17.05
C GLY A 273 -17.47 11.28 15.60
N ASP A 274 -18.05 10.45 14.73
CA ASP A 274 -18.22 10.77 13.31
C ASP A 274 -19.43 11.70 13.06
N ALA A 275 -19.65 12.06 11.79
CA ALA A 275 -20.76 12.91 11.38
C ALA A 275 -22.15 12.35 11.74
N ASP A 276 -22.28 11.04 11.94
CA ASP A 276 -23.52 10.36 12.34
C ASP A 276 -23.62 10.20 13.88
N GLY A 277 -22.65 10.74 14.63
CA GLY A 277 -22.60 10.68 16.09
C GLY A 277 -22.17 9.33 16.64
N LYS A 278 -21.60 8.43 15.82
CA LYS A 278 -21.09 7.15 16.32
C LYS A 278 -19.78 7.35 17.06
N PRO A 279 -19.58 6.69 18.21
CA PRO A 279 -18.35 6.81 18.98
C PRO A 279 -17.21 6.06 18.29
N TRP A 280 -16.06 6.72 18.18
CA TRP A 280 -14.81 6.12 17.70
C TRP A 280 -13.74 6.20 18.78
N MET A 281 -13.03 5.10 18.98
CA MET A 281 -11.84 5.00 19.81
C MET A 281 -10.61 4.99 18.91
N PHE A 282 -9.58 5.72 19.30
CA PHE A 282 -8.39 5.90 18.47
C PHE A 282 -7.13 5.47 19.22
N ARG A 283 -6.16 4.96 18.45
CA ARG A 283 -4.77 4.84 18.88
C ARG A 283 -3.83 5.27 17.77
N GLN A 284 -2.59 5.58 18.15
CA GLN A 284 -1.50 5.76 17.20
C GLN A 284 -0.51 4.60 17.34
N ALA A 285 -0.01 4.13 16.21
CA ALA A 285 0.99 3.09 16.11
C ALA A 285 2.09 3.51 15.12
N THR A 286 3.23 2.84 15.18
CA THR A 286 4.28 3.00 14.17
C THR A 286 4.29 1.82 13.21
N MET A 287 4.45 2.09 11.91
CA MET A 287 4.57 1.08 10.87
C MET A 287 5.97 1.11 10.28
N ASN A 288 6.50 -0.09 10.06
CA ASN A 288 7.70 -0.29 9.23
C ASN A 288 7.41 -1.45 8.31
N GLY A 289 7.80 -1.34 7.04
CA GLY A 289 7.47 -2.39 6.09
C GLY A 289 8.09 -2.20 4.73
N PHE A 290 7.69 -3.09 3.84
CA PHE A 290 8.01 -3.00 2.43
C PHE A 290 6.81 -3.40 1.58
N LEU A 291 6.67 -2.74 0.45
CA LEU A 291 5.74 -3.06 -0.62
C LEU A 291 6.51 -3.76 -1.74
N SER A 292 5.98 -4.87 -2.22
CA SER A 292 6.51 -5.62 -3.37
C SER A 292 5.41 -5.89 -4.39
N PHE A 293 5.81 -6.04 -5.65
CA PHE A 293 4.89 -6.32 -6.76
C PHE A 293 5.16 -7.70 -7.32
N ASN A 294 4.09 -8.40 -7.70
CA ASN A 294 4.15 -9.60 -8.50
C ASN A 294 3.47 -9.31 -9.84
N VAL A 295 4.29 -9.34 -10.88
CA VAL A 295 3.89 -9.06 -12.25
C VAL A 295 3.98 -10.38 -13.04
N PRO A 296 2.86 -10.97 -13.44
CA PRO A 296 2.85 -12.18 -14.24
C PRO A 296 3.62 -11.99 -15.54
N GLU A 297 4.46 -12.98 -15.88
CA GLU A 297 5.07 -13.01 -17.20
C GLU A 297 3.99 -13.30 -18.26
N PRO A 298 3.96 -12.59 -19.40
CA PRO A 298 2.97 -12.78 -20.45
C PRO A 298 2.92 -14.22 -21.04
N GLY A 299 3.96 -15.03 -20.82
CA GLY A 299 4.12 -16.34 -21.47
C GLY A 299 3.68 -17.56 -20.64
N SER A 300 3.70 -17.50 -19.31
CA SER A 300 3.59 -18.71 -18.48
C SER A 300 2.16 -19.26 -18.40
N VAL A 301 1.14 -18.40 -18.42
CA VAL A 301 -0.27 -18.83 -18.44
C VAL A 301 -0.65 -19.40 -19.80
N ALA A 302 -0.16 -18.80 -20.88
CA ALA A 302 -0.37 -19.30 -22.24
C ALA A 302 0.33 -20.65 -22.49
N LEU A 303 1.55 -20.84 -21.98
CA LEU A 303 2.29 -22.10 -22.11
C LEU A 303 1.68 -23.26 -21.32
N ILE A 304 1.17 -23.01 -20.11
CA ILE A 304 0.45 -24.05 -19.33
C ILE A 304 -0.86 -24.42 -20.05
N GLY A 305 -1.59 -23.42 -20.57
CA GLY A 305 -2.79 -23.66 -21.38
C GLY A 305 -2.52 -24.46 -22.66
N LEU A 306 -1.43 -24.15 -23.37
CA LEU A 306 -1.00 -24.90 -24.56
C LEU A 306 -0.45 -26.28 -24.23
N ALA A 307 0.26 -26.45 -23.11
CA ALA A 307 0.77 -27.74 -22.66
C ALA A 307 -0.39 -28.68 -22.25
N LEU A 308 -1.41 -28.17 -21.57
CA LEU A 308 -2.63 -28.93 -21.23
C LEU A 308 -3.50 -29.23 -22.47
N ALA A 309 -3.65 -28.28 -23.40
CA ALA A 309 -4.34 -28.53 -24.67
C ALA A 309 -3.60 -29.57 -25.53
N GLY A 310 -2.26 -29.52 -25.54
CA GLY A 310 -1.40 -30.52 -26.18
C GLY A 310 -1.53 -31.91 -25.56
N LEU A 311 -1.59 -32.01 -24.23
CA LEU A 311 -1.85 -33.28 -23.54
C LEU A 311 -3.26 -33.83 -23.80
N GLY A 312 -4.28 -32.97 -23.86
CA GLY A 312 -5.67 -33.36 -24.15
C GLY A 312 -5.87 -33.87 -25.57
N LEU A 313 -5.14 -33.33 -26.55
CA LEU A 313 -5.15 -33.83 -27.93
C LEU A 313 -4.33 -35.12 -28.08
N ALA A 314 -3.25 -35.29 -27.30
CA ALA A 314 -2.44 -36.50 -27.30
C ALA A 314 -3.15 -37.72 -26.68
N THR A 315 -3.95 -37.52 -25.63
CA THR A 315 -4.78 -38.60 -25.04
C THR A 315 -5.93 -39.01 -25.95
N ARG A 316 -6.53 -38.07 -26.70
CA ARG A 316 -7.60 -38.36 -27.66
C ARG A 316 -7.10 -39.17 -28.86
N ARG A 317 -5.85 -38.97 -29.30
CA ARG A 317 -5.22 -39.79 -30.35
C ARG A 317 -4.91 -41.22 -29.89
N ARG A 318 -4.63 -41.45 -28.60
CA ARG A 318 -4.42 -42.81 -28.05
C ARG A 318 -5.71 -43.60 -27.81
N GLN A 319 -6.86 -42.95 -27.79
CA GLN A 319 -8.17 -43.63 -27.66
C GLN A 319 -8.82 -43.96 -29.02
N GLN A 320 -8.25 -43.47 -30.13
CA GLN A 320 -8.72 -43.72 -31.50
C GLN A 320 -7.76 -44.63 -32.30
N ALA A 321 -6.72 -45.17 -31.67
CA ALA A 321 -5.86 -46.22 -32.18
C ALA A 321 -6.04 -47.48 -31.32
#